data_AF-A0A7Z7J5Z8-F1
#
_entry.id   AF-A0A7Z7J5Z8-F1
#
_cell.length_a   1.000
_cell.length_b   1.000
_cell.length_c   1.000
_cell.angle_alpha   90.00
_cell.angle_beta   90.00
_cell.angle_gamma   90.00
#
_symmetry.space_group_name_H-M   'P 1'
#
loop_
_entity.id
_entity.type
_entity.pdbx_description
1 polymer ?
#
loop_
_entity_poly.entity_id
_entity_poly.type
_entity_poly.pdbx_seq_one_letter_code
_entity_poly.pdbx_strand_id
1 'polypeptide(L)'
;MRLTAAQILSTPGQIEENISKHLNVIRLPARKNADVLVFPELSLTGYEPALAQALAVHPIDGRFDAFQVASDRYGMLIAIGVPTKGAKGIEISMICFQPGLERTTYSKQQLHLDELPFFTPGTEQRVLRHADQVLAPAICYESLQASHAE
;
A
#
# COMPACT_ATOMS: atom_id res chain seq x y z
N MET A 1 -14.61 12.34 7.78
CA MET A 1 -13.44 11.57 7.36
C MET A 1 -12.31 12.52 6.97
N ARG A 2 -11.13 12.38 7.58
CA ARG A 2 -9.89 13.10 7.28
C ARG A 2 -8.91 12.16 6.58
N LEU A 3 -8.76 12.36 5.27
CA LEU A 3 -7.82 11.65 4.43
C LEU A 3 -6.46 12.35 4.46
N THR A 4 -5.38 11.59 4.61
CA THR A 4 -4.01 12.10 4.58
C THR A 4 -3.20 11.32 3.56
N ALA A 5 -2.54 12.01 2.65
CA ALA A 5 -1.53 11.43 1.77
C ALA A 5 -0.14 11.70 2.36
N ALA A 6 0.63 10.65 2.58
CA ALA A 6 2.03 10.79 2.95
C ALA A 6 2.85 11.14 1.71
N GLN A 7 3.61 12.24 1.78
CA GLN A 7 4.65 12.56 0.81
C GLN A 7 6.00 12.22 1.45
N ILE A 8 6.63 11.14 0.98
CA ILE A 8 7.86 10.59 1.56
C ILE A 8 8.79 10.12 0.46
N LEU A 9 10.11 10.26 0.68
CA LEU A 9 11.14 9.70 -0.17
C LEU A 9 11.61 8.35 0.38
N SER A 10 11.34 7.29 -0.38
CA SER A 10 11.83 5.95 -0.09
C SER A 10 13.31 5.82 -0.45
N THR A 11 14.07 5.08 0.35
CA THR A 11 15.41 4.63 -0.03
C THR A 11 15.28 3.40 -0.94
N PRO A 12 15.81 3.43 -2.17
CA PRO A 12 15.73 2.30 -3.09
C PRO A 12 16.17 0.97 -2.48
N GLY A 13 15.30 -0.04 -2.55
CA GLY A 13 15.55 -1.41 -2.07
C GLY A 13 15.61 -1.62 -0.55
N GLN A 14 15.66 -0.56 0.26
CA GLN A 14 15.87 -0.67 1.70
C GLN A 14 14.57 -0.76 2.49
N ILE A 15 13.95 -1.95 2.50
CA ILE A 15 12.65 -2.19 3.14
C ILE A 15 12.65 -1.81 4.63
N GLU A 16 13.64 -2.24 5.42
CA GLU A 16 13.66 -1.96 6.87
C GLU A 16 13.80 -0.46 7.18
N GLU A 17 14.60 0.24 6.39
CA GLU A 17 14.76 1.69 6.52
C GLU A 17 13.45 2.41 6.17
N ASN A 18 12.80 1.99 5.09
CA ASN A 18 11.52 2.57 4.67
C ASN A 18 10.41 2.27 5.68
N ILE A 19 10.36 1.07 6.27
CA ILE A 19 9.45 0.76 7.38
C ILE A 19 9.64 1.77 8.53
N SER A 20 10.89 1.99 8.93
CA SER A 20 11.22 2.94 10.00
C SER A 20 10.79 4.37 9.67
N LYS A 21 10.98 4.80 8.41
CA LYS A 21 10.52 6.10 7.92
C LYS A 21 9.00 6.23 7.96
N HIS A 22 8.26 5.23 7.50
CA HIS A 22 6.80 5.23 7.52
C HIS A 22 6.24 5.29 8.94
N LEU A 23 6.80 4.49 9.86
CA LEU A 23 6.40 4.50 11.28
C LEU A 23 6.64 5.86 11.96
N ASN A 24 7.68 6.60 11.54
CA ASN A 24 7.89 7.97 12.00
C ASN A 24 6.85 8.93 11.40
N VAL A 25 6.53 8.82 10.11
CA VAL A 25 5.53 9.65 9.42
C VAL A 25 4.14 9.46 10.04
N ILE A 26 3.73 8.23 10.36
CA ILE A 26 2.41 7.89 10.93
C ILE A 26 2.06 8.73 12.17
N ARG A 27 3.06 9.14 12.96
CA ARG A 27 2.84 9.89 14.21
C ARG A 27 2.18 11.25 13.98
N LEU A 28 2.48 11.92 12.87
CA LEU A 28 1.95 13.26 12.61
C LEU A 28 0.44 13.21 12.23
N PRO A 29 0.00 12.41 11.24
CA PRO A 29 -1.42 12.23 10.94
C PRO A 29 -2.23 11.74 12.14
N ALA A 30 -1.68 10.82 12.94
CA ALA A 30 -2.32 10.34 14.17
C ALA A 30 -2.60 11.49 15.16
N ARG A 31 -1.62 12.37 15.41
CA ARG A 31 -1.81 13.58 16.26
C ARG A 31 -2.80 14.58 15.68
N LYS A 32 -3.04 14.52 14.37
CA LYS A 32 -4.02 15.33 13.65
C LYS A 32 -5.36 14.61 13.48
N ASN A 33 -5.58 13.50 14.19
CA ASN A 33 -6.80 12.68 14.10
C ASN A 33 -7.16 12.38 12.63
N ALA A 34 -6.20 11.87 11.87
CA ALA A 34 -6.45 11.35 10.53
C ALA A 34 -7.17 10.00 10.63
N ASP A 35 -8.18 9.82 9.77
CA ASP A 35 -8.96 8.58 9.70
C ASP A 35 -8.29 7.58 8.74
N VAL A 36 -7.66 8.11 7.69
CA VAL A 36 -6.97 7.34 6.65
C VAL A 36 -5.62 7.97 6.34
N LEU A 37 -4.58 7.15 6.27
CA LEU A 37 -3.26 7.50 5.80
C LEU A 37 -2.83 6.59 4.65
N VAL A 38 -2.61 7.16 3.47
CA VAL A 38 -2.11 6.44 2.31
C VAL A 38 -0.67 6.85 2.00
N PHE A 39 0.19 5.87 1.75
CA PHE A 39 1.55 6.07 1.28
C PHE A 39 1.64 5.86 -0.24
N PRO A 40 2.73 6.36 -0.88
CA PRO A 40 2.93 6.20 -2.32
C PRO A 40 2.99 4.74 -2.79
N GLU A 41 2.80 4.54 -4.09
CA GLU A 41 3.09 3.29 -4.80
C GLU A 41 4.52 2.82 -4.49
N LEU A 42 4.68 1.52 -4.20
CA LEU A 42 5.96 0.87 -3.87
C LEU A 42 6.78 1.59 -2.78
N SER A 43 6.12 2.34 -1.88
CA SER A 43 6.78 3.15 -0.85
C SER A 43 7.75 2.41 0.08
N LEU A 44 7.63 1.09 0.25
CA LEU A 44 8.59 0.31 1.05
C LEU A 44 9.85 -0.08 0.30
N THR A 45 9.86 -0.03 -1.03
CA THR A 45 11.01 -0.42 -1.86
C THR A 45 11.56 0.74 -2.69
N GLY A 46 10.79 1.83 -2.83
CA GLY A 46 10.97 2.76 -3.94
C GLY A 46 10.45 2.18 -5.25
N TYR A 47 10.32 3.04 -6.25
CA TYR A 47 9.93 2.64 -7.61
C TYR A 47 11.15 2.06 -8.34
N GLU A 48 11.41 0.78 -8.09
CA GLU A 48 12.56 0.05 -8.64
C GLU A 48 12.11 -1.24 -9.36
N PRO A 49 11.47 -1.14 -10.55
CA PRO A 49 10.89 -2.32 -11.24
C PRO A 49 11.90 -3.45 -11.49
N ALA A 50 13.15 -3.10 -11.82
CA ALA A 50 14.22 -4.08 -12.05
C ALA A 50 14.60 -4.89 -10.79
N LEU A 51 14.31 -4.37 -9.59
CA LEU A 51 14.57 -5.05 -8.33
C LEU A 51 13.32 -5.78 -7.79
N ALA A 52 12.16 -5.62 -8.42
CA ALA A 52 10.87 -6.10 -7.91
C ALA A 52 10.90 -7.60 -7.57
N GLN A 53 11.52 -8.42 -8.41
CA GLN A 53 11.62 -9.86 -8.19
C GLN A 53 12.40 -10.23 -6.93
N ALA A 54 13.45 -9.49 -6.60
CA ALA A 54 14.27 -9.71 -5.41
C ALA A 54 13.62 -9.12 -4.15
N LEU A 55 12.85 -8.05 -4.30
CA LEU A 55 12.23 -7.30 -3.21
C LEU A 55 10.81 -7.79 -2.87
N ALA A 56 10.21 -8.63 -3.73
CA ALA A 56 8.83 -9.08 -3.56
C ALA A 56 8.63 -9.87 -2.25
N VAL A 57 7.64 -9.44 -1.48
CA VAL A 57 7.31 -10.00 -0.16
C VAL A 57 6.03 -10.83 -0.21
N HIS A 58 5.80 -11.59 0.86
CA HIS A 58 4.49 -12.19 1.09
C HIS A 58 3.56 -11.15 1.78
N PRO A 59 2.26 -11.08 1.44
CA PRO A 59 1.34 -10.12 2.07
C PRO A 59 1.28 -10.16 3.61
N ILE A 60 1.41 -11.35 4.20
CA ILE A 60 1.46 -11.56 5.66
C ILE A 60 2.88 -11.58 6.25
N ASP A 61 3.83 -10.91 5.61
CA ASP A 61 5.18 -10.75 6.16
C ASP A 61 5.11 -10.04 7.54
N GLY A 62 5.71 -10.67 8.55
CA GLY A 62 5.67 -10.23 9.94
C GLY A 62 6.36 -8.88 10.17
N ARG A 63 7.24 -8.45 9.26
CA ARG A 63 7.87 -7.12 9.34
C ARG A 63 6.85 -5.99 9.27
N PHE A 64 5.67 -6.25 8.70
CA PHE A 64 4.61 -5.25 8.59
C PHE A 64 3.64 -5.25 9.79
N ASP A 65 3.83 -6.11 10.78
CA ASP A 65 3.01 -6.17 12.01
C ASP A 65 3.01 -4.82 12.74
N ALA A 66 4.11 -4.08 12.68
CA ALA A 66 4.22 -2.75 13.28
C ALA A 66 3.19 -1.75 12.71
N PHE A 67 2.77 -1.91 11.46
CA PHE A 67 1.73 -1.08 10.87
C PHE A 67 0.34 -1.45 11.36
N GLN A 68 0.07 -2.75 11.57
CA GLN A 68 -1.17 -3.20 12.19
C GLN A 68 -1.28 -2.64 13.61
N VAL A 69 -0.22 -2.78 14.41
CA VAL A 69 -0.16 -2.22 15.77
C VAL A 69 -0.38 -0.70 15.78
N ALA A 70 0.17 0.01 14.79
CA ALA A 70 -0.05 1.45 14.66
C ALA A 70 -1.49 1.80 14.26
N SER A 71 -2.07 1.06 13.31
CA SER A 71 -3.46 1.19 12.88
C SER A 71 -4.41 1.00 14.07
N ASP A 72 -4.25 -0.11 14.81
CA ASP A 72 -5.06 -0.43 15.98
C ASP A 72 -4.93 0.64 17.07
N ARG A 73 -3.70 1.08 17.36
CA ARG A 73 -3.43 2.08 18.38
C ARG A 73 -4.09 3.43 18.09
N TYR A 74 -4.05 3.86 16.83
CA TYR A 74 -4.51 5.20 16.46
C TYR A 74 -5.93 5.21 15.87
N GLY A 75 -6.57 4.05 15.72
CA GLY A 75 -7.89 3.96 15.09
C GLY A 75 -7.89 4.42 13.63
N MET A 76 -6.75 4.30 12.93
CA MET A 76 -6.53 4.89 11.61
C MET A 76 -6.27 3.79 10.57
N LEU A 77 -6.93 3.87 9.42
CA LEU A 77 -6.60 3.03 8.27
C LEU A 77 -5.24 3.45 7.71
N ILE A 78 -4.31 2.51 7.54
CA ILE A 78 -2.98 2.77 6.99
C ILE A 78 -2.80 1.91 5.74
N ALA A 79 -2.39 2.51 4.63
CA ALA A 79 -2.13 1.80 3.38
C ALA A 79 -0.70 2.06 2.88
N ILE A 80 0.06 0.99 2.62
CA ILE A 80 1.46 1.05 2.17
C ILE A 80 1.64 0.35 0.82
N GLY A 81 2.57 0.85 0.00
CA GLY A 81 2.94 0.23 -1.27
C GLY A 81 4.18 -0.68 -1.15
N VAL A 82 4.11 -1.90 -1.70
CA VAL A 82 5.22 -2.88 -1.75
C VAL A 82 4.98 -3.89 -2.89
N PRO A 83 6.02 -4.43 -3.55
CA PRO A 83 5.82 -5.53 -4.50
C PRO A 83 5.47 -6.82 -3.74
N THR A 84 4.43 -7.54 -4.14
CA THR A 84 4.06 -8.82 -3.53
C THR A 84 4.15 -9.98 -4.51
N LYS A 85 4.32 -11.19 -3.97
CA LYS A 85 4.22 -12.43 -4.76
C LYS A 85 2.75 -12.76 -4.98
N GLY A 86 2.28 -12.58 -6.20
CA GLY A 86 0.95 -12.98 -6.67
C GLY A 86 0.94 -14.42 -7.23
N ALA A 87 -0.23 -14.85 -7.71
CA ALA A 87 -0.40 -16.20 -8.25
C ALA A 87 0.33 -16.41 -9.59
N LYS A 88 0.50 -15.36 -10.39
CA LYS A 88 1.06 -15.41 -11.75
C LYS A 88 2.43 -14.73 -11.88
N GLY A 89 2.89 -14.03 -10.84
CA GLY A 89 4.10 -13.22 -10.91
C GLY A 89 4.17 -12.22 -9.75
N ILE A 90 5.00 -11.19 -9.92
CA ILE A 90 5.11 -10.11 -8.96
C ILE A 90 4.04 -9.06 -9.24
N GLU A 91 3.37 -8.57 -8.21
CA GLU A 91 2.30 -7.58 -8.34
C GLU A 91 2.70 -6.27 -7.64
N ILE A 92 2.23 -5.13 -8.16
CA ILE A 92 2.32 -3.84 -7.48
C ILE A 92 1.15 -3.76 -6.50
N SER A 93 1.43 -3.75 -5.20
CA SER A 93 0.39 -3.97 -4.21
C SER A 93 0.34 -2.89 -3.14
N MET A 94 -0.88 -2.64 -2.69
CA MET A 94 -1.23 -1.84 -1.54
C MET A 94 -1.65 -2.78 -0.40
N ILE A 95 -0.87 -2.84 0.67
CA ILE A 95 -1.25 -3.55 1.89
C ILE A 95 -1.97 -2.56 2.81
N CYS A 96 -3.16 -2.94 3.26
CA CYS A 96 -4.06 -2.11 4.04
C CYS A 96 -4.23 -2.67 5.45
N PHE A 97 -4.00 -1.84 6.45
CA PHE A 97 -4.20 -2.14 7.86
C PHE A 97 -5.41 -1.37 8.36
N GLN A 98 -6.35 -2.09 8.96
CA GLN A 98 -7.57 -1.52 9.54
C GLN A 98 -7.64 -1.87 11.02
N PRO A 99 -8.11 -0.95 11.90
CA PRO A 99 -8.15 -1.19 13.33
C PRO A 99 -8.95 -2.43 13.70
N GLY A 100 -8.32 -3.38 14.38
CA GLY A 100 -8.93 -4.62 14.88
C GLY A 100 -9.32 -5.63 13.80
N LEU A 101 -8.95 -5.40 12.53
CA LEU A 101 -9.21 -6.32 11.42
C LEU A 101 -7.91 -6.89 10.89
N GLU A 102 -8.00 -8.07 10.27
CA GLU A 102 -6.87 -8.62 9.53
C GLU A 102 -6.48 -7.69 8.38
N ARG A 103 -5.17 -7.54 8.16
CA ARG A 103 -4.68 -6.73 7.04
C ARG A 103 -5.13 -7.34 5.72
N THR A 104 -5.45 -6.49 4.76
CA THR A 104 -5.86 -6.88 3.41
C THR A 104 -4.84 -6.41 2.38
N THR A 105 -4.93 -6.93 1.17
CA THR A 105 -4.06 -6.53 0.06
C THR A 105 -4.89 -6.29 -1.18
N TYR A 106 -4.59 -5.19 -1.84
CA TYR A 106 -5.10 -4.85 -3.16
C TYR A 106 -3.91 -4.78 -4.13
N SER A 107 -4.01 -5.45 -5.27
CA SER A 107 -2.98 -5.46 -6.30
C SER A 107 -3.47 -4.73 -7.54
N LYS A 108 -2.61 -3.86 -8.09
CA LYS A 108 -2.87 -3.05 -9.28
C LYS A 108 -3.29 -3.95 -10.44
N GLN A 109 -4.44 -3.67 -11.04
CA GLN A 109 -5.05 -4.47 -12.11
C GLN A 109 -4.74 -3.88 -13.49
N GLN A 110 -4.60 -2.55 -13.58
CA GLN A 110 -4.23 -1.87 -14.81
C GLN A 110 -2.79 -1.35 -14.75
N LEU A 111 -1.88 -2.08 -15.37
CA LEU A 111 -0.45 -1.75 -15.42
C LEU A 111 -0.14 -0.69 -16.49
N HIS A 112 0.84 0.16 -16.22
CA HIS A 112 1.46 0.99 -17.25
C HIS A 112 2.35 0.13 -18.17
N LEU A 113 2.61 0.58 -19.41
CA LEU A 113 3.40 -0.18 -20.38
C LEU A 113 4.81 -0.55 -19.85
N ASP A 114 5.43 0.38 -19.13
CA ASP A 114 6.78 0.18 -18.55
C ASP A 114 6.82 -0.82 -17.38
N GLU A 115 5.65 -1.20 -16.85
CA GLU A 115 5.52 -2.14 -15.72
C GLU A 115 5.36 -3.59 -16.20
N LEU A 116 4.84 -3.79 -17.42
CA LEU A 116 4.56 -5.11 -18.00
C LEU A 116 5.75 -6.09 -18.00
N PRO A 117 7.02 -5.65 -18.17
CA PRO A 117 8.16 -6.58 -18.11
C PRO A 117 8.45 -7.11 -16.70
N PHE A 118 7.96 -6.44 -15.65
CA PHE A 118 8.35 -6.70 -14.26
C PHE A 118 7.19 -7.19 -13.40
N PHE A 119 5.96 -6.84 -13.76
CA PHE A 119 4.77 -7.06 -12.94
C PHE A 119 3.65 -7.76 -13.71
N THR A 120 2.84 -8.49 -12.97
CA THR A 120 1.57 -9.06 -13.43
C THR A 120 0.40 -8.30 -12.83
N PRO A 121 -0.71 -8.14 -13.56
CA PRO A 121 -1.89 -7.48 -13.04
C PRO A 121 -2.56 -8.33 -11.94
N GLY A 122 -3.01 -7.66 -10.89
CA GLY A 122 -3.94 -8.23 -9.92
C GLY A 122 -5.29 -8.56 -10.56
N THR A 123 -6.05 -9.43 -9.92
CA THR A 123 -7.34 -9.92 -10.47
C THR A 123 -8.53 -9.72 -9.52
N GLU A 124 -8.30 -9.20 -8.32
CA GLU A 124 -9.31 -9.12 -7.28
C GLU A 124 -9.63 -7.68 -6.93
N GLN A 125 -10.90 -7.31 -7.10
CA GLN A 125 -11.41 -6.05 -6.57
C GLN A 125 -11.50 -6.10 -5.04
N ARG A 126 -11.16 -4.98 -4.41
CA ARG A 126 -11.19 -4.81 -2.96
C ARG A 126 -11.74 -3.44 -2.64
N VAL A 127 -12.56 -3.39 -1.59
CA VAL A 127 -13.01 -2.15 -0.99
C VAL A 127 -12.64 -2.15 0.48
N LEU A 128 -12.20 -1.01 0.97
CA LEU A 128 -11.93 -0.79 2.38
C LEU A 128 -13.11 -0.03 2.98
N ARG A 129 -13.36 -0.25 4.26
CA ARG A 129 -14.43 0.43 4.99
C ARG A 129 -13.85 1.17 6.18
N HIS A 130 -14.22 2.43 6.33
CA HIS A 130 -13.89 3.20 7.52
C HIS A 130 -15.13 3.98 7.94
N ALA A 131 -15.68 3.63 9.12
CA ALA A 131 -17.00 4.06 9.55
C ALA A 131 -18.09 3.76 8.49
N ASP A 132 -18.82 4.78 8.04
CA ASP A 132 -19.89 4.70 7.03
C ASP A 132 -19.37 4.86 5.58
N GLN A 133 -18.08 5.08 5.39
CA GLN A 133 -17.47 5.34 4.09
C GLN A 133 -16.89 4.07 3.47
N VAL A 134 -17.01 3.96 2.14
CA VAL A 134 -16.38 2.92 1.32
C VAL A 134 -15.27 3.56 0.50
N LEU A 135 -14.09 2.95 0.53
CA LEU A 135 -12.90 3.40 -0.19
C LEU A 135 -12.50 2.32 -1.19
N ALA A 136 -12.44 2.67 -2.48
CA ALA A 136 -11.94 1.81 -3.54
C ALA A 136 -10.50 2.22 -3.88
N PRO A 137 -9.49 1.33 -3.70
CA PRO A 137 -8.13 1.63 -4.08
C PRO A 137 -7.94 1.68 -5.60
N ALA A 138 -7.03 2.56 -6.03
CA ALA A 138 -6.47 2.57 -7.38
C ALA A 138 -5.00 3.02 -7.25
N ILE A 139 -4.10 2.39 -8.00
CA ILE A 139 -2.65 2.64 -7.88
C ILE A 139 -2.14 3.38 -9.13
N CYS A 140 -1.69 4.62 -8.95
CA CYS A 140 -0.96 5.40 -9.97
C CYS A 140 -1.73 5.48 -11.30
N TYR A 141 -1.15 4.98 -12.40
CA TYR A 141 -1.75 4.96 -13.75
C TYR A 141 -3.20 4.47 -13.77
N GLU A 142 -3.52 3.47 -12.95
CA GLU A 142 -4.85 2.88 -12.84
C GLU A 142 -5.92 3.89 -12.41
N SER A 143 -5.57 4.86 -11.55
CA SER A 143 -6.50 5.92 -11.10
C SER A 143 -6.91 6.89 -12.22
N LEU A 144 -6.20 6.86 -13.35
CA LEU A 144 -6.50 7.66 -14.54
C LEU A 144 -7.40 6.91 -15.53
N GLN A 145 -7.72 5.64 -15.26
CA GLN A 145 -8.52 4.79 -16.15
C GLN A 145 -9.98 4.80 -15.67
N ALA A 146 -10.87 5.40 -16.47
CA ALA A 146 -12.30 5.48 -16.13
C ALA A 146 -12.91 4.08 -15.91
N SER A 147 -12.47 3.09 -16.69
CA SER A 147 -12.90 1.69 -16.57
C SER A 147 -12.57 1.02 -15.24
N HIS A 148 -11.66 1.59 -14.43
CA HIS A 148 -11.35 1.08 -13.10
C HIS A 148 -12.42 1.47 -12.06
N ALA A 149 -13.17 2.54 -12.31
CA ALA A 149 -14.21 3.03 -11.41
C ALA A 149 -15.62 2.49 -11.72
N GLU A 150 -15.75 1.68 -12.77
CA GLU A 150 -17.00 1.05 -13.25
C GLU A 150 -17.21 -0.34 -12.63
#